data_AF-A0A3E2TZQ6-F1
#
_entry.id   AF-A0A3E2TZQ6-F1
#
_cell.length_a   1.000
_cell.length_b   1.000
_cell.length_c   1.000
_cell.angle_alpha   90.00
_cell.angle_beta   90.00
_cell.angle_gamma   90.00
#
_symmetry.space_group_name_H-M   'P 1'
#
loop_
_entity.id
_entity.type
_entity.pdbx_description
1 polymer ?
#
loop_
_entity_poly.entity_id
_entity_poly.type
_entity_poly.pdbx_seq_one_letter_code
_entity_poly.pdbx_strand_id
1 'polypeptide(L)'
;DEIKAVIAGDAEHCPHQKQPPKEQPFHLLVDIQAKLSEGKSEGYARWAKKYNLKEMSKTLIFLQEKKIGSIKEMQERVDAATARYHELGDSIKAAETHMAEIAVLRTHIVNYAKTRPVYDAYRKAGYSKRFLENHRAEITLHKAAKAAFDESNLKTLPKVKELDAEYSKLLTEKKAAYPDYRKAKDEMQELLRAQRNVELFFAEEKSNSEKTQSR
;
A
#
# COMPACT_ATOMS: atom_id res chain seq x y z
N ASP A 1 -9.73 52.58 8.57
CA ASP A 1 -10.05 53.72 7.67
C ASP A 1 -10.72 53.32 6.36
N GLU A 2 -10.36 52.20 5.73
CA GLU A 2 -11.02 51.70 4.51
C GLU A 2 -12.55 51.52 4.63
N ILE A 3 -13.05 50.95 5.73
CA ILE A 3 -14.51 50.73 5.90
C ILE A 3 -15.28 52.07 5.92
N LYS A 4 -14.69 53.13 6.48
CA LYS A 4 -15.32 54.45 6.51
C LYS A 4 -15.34 55.09 5.12
N ALA A 5 -14.28 54.92 4.33
CA ALA A 5 -14.20 55.40 2.95
C ALA A 5 -15.19 54.69 2.02
N VAL A 6 -15.40 53.38 2.22
CA VAL A 6 -16.43 52.60 1.50
C VAL A 6 -17.85 53.07 1.83
N ILE A 7 -18.12 53.37 3.10
CA ILE A 7 -19.44 53.89 3.53
C ILE A 7 -19.67 55.33 3.03
N ALA A 8 -18.61 56.13 2.92
CA ALA A 8 -18.66 57.50 2.39
C ALA A 8 -18.80 57.57 0.86
N GLY A 9 -18.62 56.44 0.14
CA GLY A 9 -18.68 56.39 -1.32
C GLY A 9 -17.36 56.73 -2.03
N ASP A 10 -16.29 56.99 -1.27
CA ASP A 10 -14.97 57.37 -1.79
C ASP A 10 -14.13 56.17 -2.24
N ALA A 11 -14.60 54.94 -1.98
CA ALA A 11 -13.95 53.71 -2.42
C ALA A 11 -14.99 52.61 -2.72
N GLU A 12 -14.79 51.86 -3.81
CA GLU A 12 -15.66 50.72 -4.15
C GLU A 12 -15.37 49.50 -3.26
N HIS A 13 -16.42 48.87 -2.74
CA HIS A 13 -16.28 47.63 -2.01
C HIS A 13 -16.05 46.45 -2.96
N CYS A 14 -14.82 45.94 -3.00
CA CYS A 14 -14.49 44.68 -3.65
C CYS A 14 -14.52 43.54 -2.61
N PRO A 15 -15.61 42.77 -2.47
CA PRO A 15 -15.62 41.62 -1.57
C PRO A 15 -14.57 40.60 -2.03
N HIS A 16 -13.76 40.12 -1.09
CA HIS A 16 -12.77 39.09 -1.36
C HIS A 16 -13.47 37.86 -1.95
N GLN A 17 -13.18 37.52 -3.21
CA GLN A 17 -13.67 36.30 -3.83
C GLN A 17 -13.06 35.13 -3.06
N LYS A 18 -13.83 34.56 -2.11
CA LYS A 18 -13.46 33.31 -1.46
C LYS A 18 -13.34 32.26 -2.55
N GLN A 19 -12.14 31.71 -2.73
CA GLN A 19 -11.97 30.51 -3.52
C GLN A 19 -12.97 29.47 -3.01
N PRO A 20 -13.62 28.70 -3.91
CA PRO A 20 -14.45 27.59 -3.47
C PRO A 20 -13.61 26.71 -2.54
N PRO A 21 -14.12 26.32 -1.36
CA PRO A 21 -13.39 25.46 -0.45
C PRO A 21 -12.89 24.24 -1.21
N LYS A 22 -11.59 23.92 -1.12
CA LYS A 22 -11.09 22.64 -1.63
C LYS A 22 -11.92 21.54 -0.99
N GLU A 23 -12.53 20.69 -1.82
CA GLU A 23 -13.36 19.61 -1.34
C GLU A 23 -12.53 18.70 -0.43
N GLN A 24 -13.01 18.56 0.81
CA GLN A 24 -12.33 17.73 1.79
C GLN A 24 -12.64 16.26 1.51
N PRO A 25 -11.68 15.35 1.76
CA PRO A 25 -11.95 13.92 1.66
C PRO A 25 -13.13 13.54 2.56
N PHE A 26 -13.97 12.63 2.07
CA PHE A 26 -15.07 12.08 2.85
C PHE A 26 -14.60 10.94 3.73
N HIS A 27 -15.27 10.79 4.86
CA HIS A 27 -15.01 9.77 5.87
C HIS A 27 -16.11 8.71 5.84
N LEU A 28 -15.86 7.63 6.58
CA LEU A 28 -16.82 6.55 6.71
C LEU A 28 -18.04 7.00 7.52
N LEU A 29 -19.25 6.65 7.07
CA LEU A 29 -20.47 6.88 7.85
C LEU A 29 -20.44 6.08 9.16
N VAL A 30 -21.09 6.61 10.17
CA VAL A 30 -21.28 5.94 11.45
C VAL A 30 -22.46 4.98 11.32
N ASP A 31 -22.23 3.70 11.62
CA ASP A 31 -23.32 2.74 11.81
C ASP A 31 -24.04 3.06 13.14
N ILE A 32 -25.14 3.81 13.03
CA ILE A 32 -25.88 4.30 14.20
C ILE A 32 -26.48 3.14 15.00
N GLN A 33 -26.97 2.10 14.32
CA GLN A 33 -27.64 0.98 14.97
C GLN A 33 -26.64 0.12 15.75
N ALA A 34 -25.45 -0.15 15.18
CA ALA A 34 -24.37 -0.82 15.88
C ALA A 34 -23.84 0.02 17.06
N LYS A 35 -23.72 1.34 16.90
CA LYS A 35 -23.26 2.21 18.00
C LYS A 35 -24.28 2.29 19.13
N LEU A 36 -25.57 2.23 18.84
CA LEU A 36 -26.61 2.15 19.87
C LEU A 36 -26.58 0.80 20.61
N SER A 37 -26.34 -0.32 19.93
CA SER A 37 -26.20 -1.63 20.60
C SER A 37 -24.95 -1.72 21.48
N GLU A 38 -23.88 -0.97 21.15
CA GLU A 38 -22.70 -0.78 22.01
C GLU A 38 -22.96 0.13 23.23
N GLY A 39 -24.18 0.63 23.43
CA GLY A 39 -24.56 1.46 24.58
C GLY A 39 -24.37 2.96 24.40
N LYS A 40 -24.26 3.47 23.16
CA LYS A 40 -24.26 4.92 22.91
C LYS A 40 -25.65 5.52 23.17
N SER A 41 -25.66 6.80 23.57
CA SER A 41 -26.89 7.52 23.90
C SER A 41 -27.65 7.99 22.66
N GLU A 42 -28.93 8.32 22.84
CA GLU A 42 -29.74 8.96 21.79
C GLU A 42 -29.13 10.29 21.29
N GLY A 43 -28.46 11.03 22.16
CA GLY A 43 -27.76 12.26 21.78
C GLY A 43 -26.64 11.99 20.76
N TYR A 44 -25.91 10.88 20.94
CA TYR A 44 -24.92 10.42 19.96
C TYR A 44 -25.56 10.06 18.63
N ALA A 45 -26.72 9.36 18.64
CA ALA A 45 -27.44 9.04 17.42
C ALA A 45 -27.89 10.31 16.65
N ARG A 46 -28.38 11.34 17.36
CA ARG A 46 -28.75 12.63 16.72
C ARG A 46 -27.54 13.32 16.07
N TRP A 47 -26.39 13.31 16.74
CA TRP A 47 -25.13 13.81 16.17
C TRP A 47 -24.71 12.99 14.95
N ALA A 48 -24.75 11.65 15.06
CA ALA A 48 -24.34 10.73 13.99
C ALA A 48 -25.19 10.90 12.74
N LYS A 49 -26.50 11.14 12.86
CA LYS A 49 -27.37 11.46 11.70
C LYS A 49 -26.90 12.71 10.95
N LYS A 50 -26.63 13.80 11.68
CA LYS A 50 -26.14 15.06 11.07
C LYS A 50 -24.75 14.88 10.46
N TYR A 51 -23.90 14.08 11.09
CA TYR A 51 -22.57 13.73 10.57
C TYR A 51 -22.69 12.89 9.30
N ASN A 52 -23.49 11.83 9.32
CA ASN A 52 -23.68 10.92 8.18
C ASN A 52 -24.22 11.66 6.96
N LEU A 53 -25.20 12.55 7.13
CA LEU A 53 -25.73 13.36 6.03
C LEU A 53 -24.64 14.21 5.36
N LYS A 54 -23.75 14.81 6.15
CA LYS A 54 -22.62 15.61 5.61
C LYS A 54 -21.63 14.74 4.86
N GLU A 55 -21.22 13.61 5.44
CA GLU A 55 -20.25 12.73 4.79
C GLU A 55 -20.85 12.05 3.54
N MET A 56 -22.14 11.70 3.58
CA MET A 56 -22.85 11.16 2.41
C MET A 56 -22.95 12.17 1.28
N SER A 57 -23.19 13.47 1.57
CA SER A 57 -23.17 14.49 0.53
C SER A 57 -21.81 14.60 -0.18
N LYS A 58 -20.71 14.45 0.57
CA LYS A 58 -19.36 14.43 -0.02
C LYS A 58 -19.13 13.15 -0.82
N THR A 59 -19.62 12.00 -0.35
CA THR A 59 -19.57 10.75 -1.10
C THR A 59 -20.32 10.86 -2.43
N LEU A 60 -21.50 11.49 -2.45
CA LEU A 60 -22.26 11.69 -3.69
C LEU A 60 -21.51 12.57 -4.70
N ILE A 61 -20.85 13.63 -4.22
CA ILE A 61 -20.01 14.49 -5.08
C ILE A 61 -18.87 13.64 -5.68
N PHE A 62 -18.16 12.86 -4.88
CA PHE A 62 -17.10 11.96 -5.36
C PHE A 62 -17.61 10.96 -6.41
N LEU A 63 -18.77 10.35 -6.20
CA LEU A 63 -19.36 9.42 -7.18
C LEU A 63 -19.71 10.13 -8.48
N GLN A 64 -20.24 11.36 -8.40
CA GLN A 64 -20.53 12.18 -9.56
C GLN A 64 -19.25 12.55 -10.34
N GLU A 65 -18.18 12.95 -9.64
CA GLU A 65 -16.88 13.24 -10.25
C GLU A 65 -16.27 12.01 -10.96
N LYS A 66 -16.40 10.83 -10.33
CA LYS A 66 -15.96 9.54 -10.90
C LYS A 66 -16.92 8.99 -11.96
N LYS A 67 -18.04 9.67 -12.21
CA LYS A 67 -19.12 9.29 -13.13
C LYS A 67 -19.68 7.89 -12.84
N ILE A 68 -19.87 7.60 -11.56
CA ILE A 68 -20.46 6.35 -11.08
C ILE A 68 -21.95 6.63 -10.83
N GLY A 69 -22.82 6.09 -11.68
CA GLY A 69 -24.26 6.34 -11.63
C GLY A 69 -25.06 5.19 -11.01
N SER A 70 -24.46 4.01 -10.83
CA SER A 70 -25.16 2.83 -10.31
C SER A 70 -24.32 1.99 -9.35
N ILE A 71 -25.00 1.19 -8.51
CA ILE A 71 -24.36 0.23 -7.59
C ILE A 71 -23.55 -0.82 -8.38
N LYS A 72 -24.06 -1.23 -9.55
CA LYS A 72 -23.36 -2.19 -10.40
C LYS A 72 -22.05 -1.63 -10.93
N GLU A 73 -22.07 -0.41 -11.49
CA GLU A 73 -20.86 0.29 -11.94
C GLU A 73 -19.89 0.53 -10.79
N MET A 74 -20.41 0.84 -9.60
CA MET A 74 -19.61 1.01 -8.40
C MET A 74 -18.83 -0.27 -8.06
N GLN A 75 -19.51 -1.42 -8.04
CA GLN A 75 -18.89 -2.71 -7.79
C GLN A 75 -17.82 -3.02 -8.84
N GLU A 76 -18.13 -2.84 -10.13
CA GLU A 76 -17.18 -3.06 -11.22
C GLU A 76 -15.91 -2.19 -11.08
N ARG A 77 -16.07 -0.92 -10.68
CA ARG A 77 -14.94 -0.01 -10.43
C ARG A 77 -14.11 -0.40 -9.21
N VAL A 78 -14.77 -0.84 -8.14
CA VAL A 78 -14.10 -1.37 -6.93
C VAL A 78 -13.29 -2.61 -7.28
N ASP A 79 -13.89 -3.57 -8.00
CA ASP A 79 -13.23 -4.82 -8.39
C ASP A 79 -12.03 -4.53 -9.29
N ALA A 80 -12.18 -3.65 -10.28
CA ALA A 80 -11.09 -3.24 -11.16
C ALA A 80 -9.94 -2.54 -10.40
N ALA A 81 -10.27 -1.61 -9.49
CA ALA A 81 -9.25 -0.92 -8.68
C ALA A 81 -8.53 -1.88 -7.73
N THR A 82 -9.27 -2.83 -7.14
CA THR A 82 -8.73 -3.86 -6.25
C THR A 82 -7.80 -4.82 -7.02
N ALA A 83 -8.22 -5.28 -8.20
CA ALA A 83 -7.39 -6.11 -9.07
C ALA A 83 -6.08 -5.41 -9.46
N ARG A 84 -6.16 -4.14 -9.89
CA ARG A 84 -4.98 -3.34 -10.24
C ARG A 84 -4.04 -3.15 -9.06
N TYR A 85 -4.58 -2.90 -7.86
CA TYR A 85 -3.77 -2.79 -6.64
C TYR A 85 -3.02 -4.09 -6.34
N HIS A 86 -3.70 -5.24 -6.46
CA HIS A 86 -3.08 -6.55 -6.24
C HIS A 86 -2.02 -6.87 -7.29
N GLU A 87 -2.31 -6.64 -8.57
CA GLU A 87 -1.36 -6.86 -9.67
C GLU A 87 -0.06 -6.07 -9.47
N LEU A 88 -0.16 -4.76 -9.20
CA LEU A 88 1.00 -3.92 -8.92
C LEU A 88 1.73 -4.36 -7.64
N GLY A 89 0.99 -4.71 -6.60
CA GLY A 89 1.55 -5.20 -5.35
C GLY A 89 2.33 -6.51 -5.52
N ASP A 90 1.80 -7.44 -6.29
CA ASP A 90 2.41 -8.75 -6.52
C ASP A 90 3.61 -8.64 -7.46
N SER A 91 3.57 -7.75 -8.46
CA SER A 91 4.73 -7.41 -9.28
C SER A 91 5.88 -6.84 -8.44
N ILE A 92 5.59 -5.90 -7.53
CA ILE A 92 6.60 -5.34 -6.62
C ILE A 92 7.17 -6.42 -5.70
N LYS A 93 6.33 -7.27 -5.12
CA LYS A 93 6.79 -8.39 -4.27
C LYS A 93 7.66 -9.36 -5.05
N ALA A 94 7.29 -9.73 -6.27
CA ALA A 94 8.07 -10.63 -7.10
C ALA A 94 9.46 -10.03 -7.43
N ALA A 95 9.53 -8.73 -7.70
CA ALA A 95 10.81 -8.04 -7.86
C ALA A 95 11.64 -8.07 -6.56
N GLU A 96 11.00 -7.85 -5.40
CA GLU A 96 11.68 -7.92 -4.10
C GLU A 96 12.21 -9.32 -3.76
N THR A 97 11.43 -10.38 -4.03
CA THR A 97 11.87 -11.76 -3.80
C THR A 97 13.06 -12.10 -4.68
N HIS A 98 12.99 -11.73 -5.96
CA HIS A 98 14.08 -11.98 -6.90
C HIS A 98 15.35 -11.18 -6.53
N MET A 99 15.20 -9.93 -6.08
CA MET A 99 16.32 -9.16 -5.55
C MET A 99 16.97 -9.81 -4.32
N ALA A 100 16.17 -10.40 -3.43
CA ALA A 100 16.68 -11.12 -2.25
C ALA A 100 17.43 -12.40 -2.65
N GLU A 101 16.91 -13.16 -3.61
CA GLU A 101 17.56 -14.33 -4.19
C GLU A 101 18.92 -13.96 -4.81
N ILE A 102 18.97 -12.89 -5.61
CA ILE A 102 20.22 -12.36 -6.17
C ILE A 102 21.22 -12.00 -5.06
N ALA A 103 20.76 -11.34 -3.99
CA ALA A 103 21.63 -10.94 -2.88
C ALA A 103 22.22 -12.15 -2.13
N VAL A 104 21.42 -13.20 -1.91
CA VAL A 104 21.86 -14.46 -1.30
C VAL A 104 22.87 -15.17 -2.21
N LEU A 105 22.54 -15.32 -3.50
CA LEU A 105 23.42 -15.97 -4.48
C LEU A 105 24.76 -15.24 -4.60
N ARG A 106 24.74 -13.90 -4.69
CA ARG A 106 25.93 -13.05 -4.70
C ARG A 106 26.79 -13.28 -3.45
N THR A 107 26.16 -13.39 -2.29
CA THR A 107 26.86 -13.64 -1.01
C THR A 107 27.59 -14.98 -1.05
N HIS A 108 26.94 -16.04 -1.52
CA HIS A 108 27.58 -17.34 -1.67
C HIS A 108 28.72 -17.32 -2.68
N ILE A 109 28.57 -16.64 -3.83
CA ILE A 109 29.64 -16.50 -4.84
C ILE A 109 30.88 -15.81 -4.25
N VAL A 110 30.67 -14.69 -3.54
CA VAL A 110 31.76 -13.94 -2.91
C VAL A 110 32.42 -14.76 -1.80
N ASN A 111 31.63 -15.40 -0.94
CA ASN A 111 32.16 -16.23 0.15
C ASN A 111 32.96 -17.42 -0.38
N TYR A 112 32.45 -18.10 -1.41
CA TYR A 112 33.16 -19.21 -2.05
C TYR A 112 34.49 -18.76 -2.64
N ALA A 113 34.50 -17.65 -3.39
CA ALA A 113 35.71 -17.11 -4.00
C ALA A 113 36.76 -16.71 -2.94
N LYS A 114 36.35 -16.06 -1.85
CA LYS A 114 37.25 -15.62 -0.77
C LYS A 114 37.81 -16.77 0.05
N THR A 115 37.01 -17.81 0.32
CA THR A 115 37.39 -18.93 1.19
C THR A 115 38.08 -20.07 0.45
N ARG A 116 38.05 -20.06 -0.90
CA ARG A 116 38.68 -21.09 -1.74
C ARG A 116 40.17 -21.32 -1.43
N PRO A 117 41.03 -20.30 -1.30
CA PRO A 117 42.45 -20.52 -1.01
C PRO A 117 42.68 -21.24 0.33
N VAL A 118 41.89 -20.89 1.35
CA VAL A 118 41.93 -21.52 2.68
C VAL A 118 41.46 -22.96 2.61
N TYR A 119 40.38 -23.22 1.88
CA TYR A 119 39.85 -24.57 1.70
C TYR A 119 40.81 -25.47 0.90
N ASP A 120 41.47 -24.92 -0.12
CA ASP A 120 42.50 -25.62 -0.89
C ASP A 120 43.72 -25.96 0.00
N ALA A 121 44.14 -25.06 0.89
CA ALA A 121 45.18 -25.32 1.88
C ALA A 121 44.75 -26.39 2.90
N TYR A 122 43.49 -26.35 3.36
CA TYR A 122 42.91 -27.37 4.24
C TYR A 122 42.93 -28.76 3.60
N ARG A 123 42.58 -28.84 2.31
CA ARG A 123 42.64 -30.09 1.52
C ARG A 123 44.08 -30.59 1.37
N LYS A 124 45.03 -29.70 1.07
CA LYS A 124 46.47 -30.06 0.96
C LYS A 124 47.06 -30.52 2.28
N ALA A 125 46.60 -29.97 3.40
CA ALA A 125 46.99 -30.39 4.75
C ALA A 125 46.34 -31.70 5.22
N GLY A 126 45.65 -32.43 4.32
CA GLY A 126 45.05 -33.72 4.63
C GLY A 126 43.89 -33.66 5.62
N TYR A 127 43.12 -32.55 5.64
CA TYR A 127 42.01 -32.36 6.56
C TYR A 127 42.42 -32.36 8.05
N SER A 128 43.56 -31.73 8.37
CA SER A 128 44.07 -31.62 9.74
C SER A 128 43.06 -30.96 10.70
N LYS A 129 42.81 -31.60 11.85
CA LYS A 129 41.94 -31.07 12.92
C LYS A 129 42.40 -29.70 13.42
N ARG A 130 43.71 -29.51 13.60
CA ARG A 130 44.31 -28.24 14.05
C ARG A 130 44.07 -27.10 13.04
N PHE A 131 44.10 -27.41 11.74
CA PHE A 131 43.79 -26.43 10.70
C PHE A 131 42.30 -26.07 10.70
N LEU A 132 41.42 -27.06 10.90
CA LEU A 132 39.98 -26.84 10.98
C LEU A 132 39.60 -25.94 12.16
N GLU A 133 40.25 -26.10 13.32
CA GLU A 133 40.01 -25.24 14.48
C GLU A 133 40.42 -23.78 14.21
N ASN A 134 41.60 -23.57 13.61
CA ASN A 134 42.11 -22.24 13.28
C ASN A 134 41.29 -21.52 12.18
N HIS A 135 40.75 -22.27 11.21
CA HIS A 135 40.04 -21.73 10.04
C HIS A 135 38.55 -22.11 10.02
N ARG A 136 37.95 -22.37 11.19
CA ARG A 136 36.61 -22.95 11.31
C ARG A 136 35.55 -22.14 10.57
N ALA A 137 35.56 -20.82 10.74
CA ALA A 137 34.59 -19.91 10.12
C ALA A 137 34.68 -19.95 8.58
N GLU A 138 35.89 -19.84 8.04
CA GLU A 138 36.16 -19.81 6.59
C GLU A 138 35.78 -21.15 5.93
N ILE A 139 36.12 -22.27 6.57
CA ILE A 139 35.76 -23.61 6.08
C ILE A 139 34.23 -23.82 6.11
N THR A 140 33.56 -23.31 7.14
CA THR A 140 32.09 -23.40 7.26
C THR A 140 31.41 -22.58 6.17
N LEU A 141 31.86 -21.33 5.95
CA LEU A 141 31.35 -20.47 4.87
C LEU A 141 31.57 -21.08 3.49
N HIS A 142 32.74 -21.69 3.26
CA HIS A 142 33.04 -22.38 2.00
C HIS A 142 32.07 -23.54 1.75
N LYS A 143 31.88 -24.40 2.75
CA LYS A 143 30.99 -25.56 2.66
C LYS A 143 29.53 -25.14 2.47
N ALA A 144 29.08 -24.12 3.19
CA ALA A 144 27.73 -23.58 3.06
C ALA A 144 27.48 -23.00 1.66
N ALA A 145 28.44 -22.23 1.12
CA ALA A 145 28.33 -21.72 -0.25
C ALA A 145 28.31 -22.84 -1.29
N LYS A 146 29.14 -23.89 -1.12
CA LYS A 146 29.12 -25.05 -2.00
C LYS A 146 27.79 -25.80 -1.95
N ALA A 147 27.25 -26.07 -0.76
CA ALA A 147 25.96 -26.71 -0.60
C ALA A 147 24.82 -25.93 -1.27
N ALA A 148 24.80 -24.60 -1.11
CA ALA A 148 23.82 -23.74 -1.78
C ALA A 148 23.91 -23.84 -3.32
N PHE A 149 25.11 -23.98 -3.89
CA PHE A 149 25.26 -24.18 -5.33
C PHE A 149 24.79 -25.57 -5.78
N ASP A 150 25.13 -26.61 -5.01
CA ASP A 150 24.71 -27.98 -5.30
C ASP A 150 23.16 -28.12 -5.25
N GLU A 151 22.50 -27.40 -4.34
CA GLU A 151 21.02 -27.33 -4.24
C GLU A 151 20.38 -26.49 -5.36
N SER A 152 21.09 -25.50 -5.89
CA SER A 152 20.52 -24.52 -6.83
C SER A 152 20.19 -25.05 -8.23
N ASN A 153 20.53 -26.30 -8.57
CA ASN A 153 20.35 -26.91 -9.91
C ASN A 153 20.88 -26.06 -11.09
N LEU A 154 21.73 -25.07 -10.81
CA LEU A 154 22.26 -24.16 -11.82
C LEU A 154 23.33 -24.87 -12.65
N LYS A 155 23.15 -24.95 -13.97
CA LYS A 155 24.15 -25.51 -14.91
C LYS A 155 25.43 -24.68 -14.95
N THR A 156 25.31 -23.37 -14.76
CA THR A 156 26.42 -22.40 -14.79
C THR A 156 26.17 -21.30 -13.77
N LEU A 157 27.17 -20.98 -12.95
CA LEU A 157 27.09 -19.90 -12.00
C LEU A 157 27.14 -18.54 -12.73
N PRO A 158 26.17 -17.64 -12.52
CA PRO A 158 26.19 -16.31 -13.13
C PRO A 158 27.34 -15.47 -12.58
N LYS A 159 27.80 -14.49 -13.37
CA LYS A 159 28.86 -13.57 -12.91
C LYS A 159 28.28 -12.55 -11.95
N VAL A 160 29.06 -12.17 -10.92
CA VAL A 160 28.65 -11.12 -9.96
C VAL A 160 28.27 -9.82 -10.67
N LYS A 161 28.98 -9.44 -11.75
CA LYS A 161 28.65 -8.24 -12.53
C LYS A 161 27.27 -8.31 -13.20
N GLU A 162 26.85 -9.49 -13.65
CA GLU A 162 25.54 -9.70 -14.26
C GLU A 162 24.45 -9.62 -13.19
N LEU A 163 24.68 -10.25 -12.03
CA LEU A 163 23.81 -10.16 -10.86
C LEU A 163 23.65 -8.72 -10.34
N ASP A 164 24.74 -7.94 -10.28
CA ASP A 164 24.70 -6.54 -9.86
C ASP A 164 23.90 -5.67 -10.85
N ALA A 165 24.03 -5.93 -12.15
CA ALA A 165 23.27 -5.23 -13.18
C ALA A 165 21.77 -5.56 -13.11
N GLU A 166 21.43 -6.83 -12.93
CA GLU A 166 20.06 -7.30 -12.78
C GLU A 166 19.40 -6.75 -11.51
N TYR A 167 20.10 -6.82 -10.38
CA TYR A 167 19.64 -6.21 -9.12
C TYR A 167 19.37 -4.72 -9.28
N SER A 168 20.28 -4.00 -9.94
CA SER A 168 20.13 -2.55 -10.17
C SER A 168 18.91 -2.25 -11.05
N LYS A 169 18.69 -3.06 -12.10
CA LYS A 169 17.52 -2.95 -12.97
C LYS A 169 16.21 -3.16 -12.19
N LEU A 170 16.11 -4.25 -11.43
CA LEU A 170 14.92 -4.54 -10.60
C LEU A 170 14.67 -3.43 -9.56
N LEU A 171 15.73 -2.89 -8.95
CA LEU A 171 15.60 -1.77 -8.03
C LEU A 171 15.03 -0.52 -8.71
N THR A 172 15.46 -0.21 -9.94
CA THR A 172 14.92 0.93 -10.70
C THR A 172 13.48 0.73 -11.11
N GLU A 173 13.11 -0.47 -11.59
CA GLU A 173 11.75 -0.83 -11.99
C GLU A 173 10.79 -0.76 -10.79
N LYS A 174 11.19 -1.33 -9.65
CA LYS A 174 10.44 -1.24 -8.39
C LYS A 174 10.19 0.21 -7.98
N LYS A 175 11.25 1.04 -8.01
CA LYS A 175 11.13 2.47 -7.66
C LYS A 175 10.20 3.22 -8.60
N ALA A 176 10.23 2.90 -9.89
CA ALA A 176 9.35 3.48 -10.89
C ALA A 176 7.89 3.04 -10.74
N ALA A 177 7.64 1.79 -10.31
CA ALA A 177 6.29 1.25 -10.12
C ALA A 177 5.61 1.74 -8.82
N TYR A 178 6.39 2.09 -7.79
CA TYR A 178 5.87 2.43 -6.46
C TYR A 178 4.86 3.61 -6.44
N PRO A 179 5.07 4.72 -7.19
CA PRO A 179 4.09 5.80 -7.27
C PRO A 179 2.73 5.33 -7.80
N ASP A 180 2.71 4.45 -8.80
CA ASP A 180 1.46 3.96 -9.38
C ASP A 180 0.78 2.93 -8.47
N TYR A 181 1.55 2.11 -7.76
CA TYR A 181 1.03 1.27 -6.67
C TYR A 181 0.35 2.12 -5.58
N ARG A 182 0.99 3.23 -5.17
CA ARG A 182 0.42 4.14 -4.18
C ARG A 182 -0.89 4.76 -4.66
N LYS A 183 -0.93 5.25 -5.90
CA LYS A 183 -2.16 5.79 -6.49
C LYS A 183 -3.27 4.74 -6.57
N ALA A 184 -2.93 3.51 -6.99
CA ALA A 184 -3.90 2.41 -7.07
C ALA A 184 -4.46 2.05 -5.69
N LYS A 185 -3.61 2.06 -4.65
CA LYS A 185 -4.03 1.87 -3.26
C LYS A 185 -4.99 2.97 -2.80
N ASP A 186 -4.64 4.23 -3.03
CA ASP A 186 -5.45 5.37 -2.61
C ASP A 186 -6.82 5.35 -3.33
N GLU A 187 -6.84 5.10 -4.64
CA GLU A 187 -8.07 4.98 -5.44
C GLU A 187 -8.95 3.81 -4.97
N MET A 188 -8.37 2.63 -4.75
CA MET A 188 -9.09 1.47 -4.21
C MET A 188 -9.71 1.81 -2.84
N GLN A 189 -8.97 2.46 -1.95
CA GLN A 189 -9.46 2.83 -0.63
C GLN A 189 -10.60 3.86 -0.66
N GLU A 190 -10.53 4.84 -1.56
CA GLU A 190 -11.61 5.83 -1.74
C GLU A 190 -12.88 5.16 -2.29
N LEU A 191 -12.74 4.29 -3.29
CA LEU A 191 -13.88 3.56 -3.86
C LEU A 191 -14.54 2.62 -2.84
N LEU A 192 -13.75 1.85 -2.08
CA LEU A 192 -14.27 0.99 -1.01
C LEU A 192 -14.97 1.79 0.08
N ARG A 193 -14.43 2.95 0.45
CA ARG A 193 -15.07 3.83 1.43
C ARG A 193 -16.39 4.37 0.91
N ALA A 194 -16.43 4.81 -0.34
CA ALA A 194 -17.67 5.27 -0.96
C ALA A 194 -18.70 4.14 -0.99
N GLN A 195 -18.28 2.92 -1.31
CA GLN A 195 -19.16 1.75 -1.37
C GLN A 195 -19.80 1.50 -0.02
N ARG A 196 -18.96 1.48 1.02
CA ARG A 196 -19.44 1.27 2.37
C ARG A 196 -20.39 2.38 2.85
N ASN A 197 -20.15 3.63 2.45
CA ASN A 197 -21.05 4.74 2.77
C ASN A 197 -22.42 4.57 2.10
N VAL A 198 -22.43 4.19 0.81
CA VAL A 198 -23.67 3.91 0.08
C VAL A 198 -24.45 2.75 0.74
N GLU A 199 -23.77 1.67 1.10
CA GLU A 199 -24.38 0.53 1.82
C GLU A 199 -24.99 0.95 3.16
N LEU A 200 -24.24 1.68 3.99
CA LEU A 200 -24.69 2.12 5.32
C LEU A 200 -25.89 3.07 5.21
N PHE A 201 -25.89 3.97 4.22
CA PHE A 201 -26.98 4.90 3.99
C PHE A 201 -28.29 4.15 3.66
N PHE A 202 -28.25 3.21 2.71
CA PHE A 202 -29.44 2.41 2.37
C PHE A 202 -29.88 1.45 3.47
N ALA A 203 -28.95 0.95 4.30
CA ALA A 203 -29.29 0.14 5.46
C ALA A 203 -30.05 0.97 6.53
N GLU A 204 -29.64 2.22 6.75
CA GLU A 204 -30.32 3.12 7.68
C GLU A 204 -31.75 3.45 7.20
N GLU A 205 -31.94 3.71 5.90
CA GLU A 205 -33.27 3.96 5.32
C GLU A 205 -34.23 2.78 5.51
N LYS A 206 -33.77 1.55 5.22
CA LYS A 206 -34.57 0.33 5.45
C LYS A 206 -35.00 0.21 6.91
N SER A 207 -34.07 0.39 7.85
CA SER A 207 -34.37 0.30 9.28
C SER A 207 -35.39 1.34 9.77
N ASN A 208 -35.41 2.54 9.16
CA ASN A 208 -36.40 3.57 9.48
C ASN A 208 -37.77 3.25 8.87
N SER A 209 -37.83 2.71 7.65
CA SER A 209 -39.11 2.31 7.03
C SER A 209 -39.83 1.22 7.81
N GLU A 210 -39.12 0.19 8.29
CA GLU A 210 -39.68 -0.89 9.10
C GLU A 210 -40.24 -0.37 10.43
N LYS A 211 -39.51 0.51 11.12
CA LYS A 211 -39.95 1.13 12.39
C LYS A 211 -41.18 2.02 12.23
N THR A 212 -41.40 2.59 11.04
CA THR A 212 -42.54 3.48 10.77
C THR A 212 -43.78 2.69 10.35
N GLN A 213 -43.63 1.51 9.74
CA GLN A 213 -44.74 0.60 9.41
C GLN A 213 -45.21 -0.24 10.61
N SER A 214 -44.34 -0.48 11.59
CA SER A 214 -44.67 -1.21 12.83
C SER A 214 -45.34 -0.35 13.92
N ARG A 215 -45.64 0.92 13.64
CA ARG A 215 -46.14 1.92 14.60
C ARG A 215 -47.55 2.37 14.23
#